data_AF-A0A4R2QZZ0-F1
#
_entry.id   AF-A0A4R2QZZ0-F1
#
_cell.length_a   1.000
_cell.length_b   1.000
_cell.length_c   1.000
_cell.angle_alpha   90.00
_cell.angle_beta   90.00
_cell.angle_gamma   90.00
#
_symmetry.space_group_name_H-M   'P 1'
#
loop_
_entity.id
_entity.type
_entity.pdbx_description
1 polymer ?
#
loop_
_entity_poly.entity_id
_entity_poly.type
_entity_poly.pdbx_seq_one_letter_code
_entity_poly.pdbx_strand_id
1 'polypeptide(L)'
;MNQQLMQDLQQIRSICQQLSQNERQNAQMFAQNPGMQAIAQRENFAANQLQNCVSLCNRIEQSLLQTNAASYNPLSSFNNVNLPFSNFGR
;
A
#
# COMPACT_ATOMS: atom_id res chain seq x y z
N MET A 1 9.89 -13.86 -15.77
CA MET A 1 9.71 -14.45 -14.42
C MET A 1 8.73 -13.65 -13.52
N ASN A 2 8.04 -12.61 -14.03
CA ASN A 2 7.24 -11.68 -13.20
C ASN A 2 5.72 -11.93 -13.22
N GLN A 3 5.18 -12.82 -14.06
CA GLN A 3 3.72 -13.01 -14.17
C GLN A 3 3.12 -13.77 -12.98
N GLN A 4 3.75 -14.87 -12.53
CA GLN A 4 3.25 -15.63 -11.37
C GLN A 4 3.23 -14.76 -10.11
N LEU A 5 4.32 -14.02 -9.86
CA LEU A 5 4.41 -13.10 -8.72
C LEU A 5 3.32 -12.02 -8.73
N MET A 6 3.00 -11.47 -9.91
CA MET A 6 1.91 -10.50 -10.05
C MET A 6 0.53 -11.12 -9.78
N GLN A 7 0.29 -12.35 -10.25
CA GLN A 7 -0.95 -13.08 -9.93
C GLN A 7 -1.06 -13.36 -8.43
N ASP A 8 0.02 -13.81 -7.80
CA ASP A 8 0.05 -14.08 -6.36
C ASP A 8 -0.19 -12.79 -5.56
N LEU A 9 0.42 -11.66 -5.95
CA LEU A 9 0.18 -10.35 -5.31
C LEU A 9 -1.27 -9.89 -5.44
N GLN A 10 -1.90 -10.09 -6.59
CA GLN A 10 -3.31 -9.78 -6.80
C GLN A 10 -4.22 -10.66 -5.92
N GLN A 11 -3.92 -11.95 -5.82
CA GLN A 11 -4.65 -12.87 -4.94
C GLN A 11 -4.52 -12.46 -3.46
N ILE A 12 -3.29 -12.21 -2.99
CA ILE A 12 -3.03 -11.76 -1.61
C ILE A 12 -3.77 -10.45 -1.32
N ARG A 13 -3.70 -9.49 -2.25
CA ARG A 13 -4.42 -8.21 -2.13
C ARG A 13 -5.92 -8.43 -1.98
N SER A 14 -6.52 -9.28 -2.81
CA SER A 14 -7.95 -9.59 -2.74
C SER A 14 -8.33 -10.23 -1.40
N ILE A 15 -7.52 -11.18 -0.92
CA ILE A 15 -7.74 -11.83 0.38
C ILE A 15 -7.66 -10.80 1.52
N CYS A 16 -6.63 -9.95 1.54
CA CYS A 16 -6.50 -8.91 2.56
C CYS A 16 -7.67 -7.91 2.52
N GLN A 17 -8.19 -7.57 1.33
CA GLN A 17 -9.39 -6.72 1.21
C GLN A 17 -10.64 -7.39 1.76
N GLN A 18 -10.88 -8.66 1.40
CA GLN A 18 -12.04 -9.42 1.89
C GLN A 18 -12.00 -9.58 3.40
N LEU A 19 -10.86 -10.00 3.95
CA LEU A 19 -10.70 -10.12 5.40
C LEU A 19 -10.90 -8.76 6.08
N SER A 20 -10.35 -7.65 5.54
CA SER A 20 -10.53 -6.32 6.14
C SER A 20 -12.01 -5.93 6.25
N GLN A 21 -12.82 -6.27 5.24
CA GLN A 21 -14.26 -6.02 5.26
C GLN A 21 -14.97 -6.91 6.29
N ASN A 22 -14.62 -8.19 6.36
CA ASN A 22 -15.18 -9.12 7.36
C ASN A 22 -14.90 -8.64 8.78
N GLU A 23 -13.66 -8.27 9.08
CA GLU A 23 -13.25 -7.75 10.39
C GLU A 23 -14.00 -6.45 10.74
N ARG A 24 -14.23 -5.55 9.77
CA ARG A 24 -15.06 -4.35 9.99
C ARG A 24 -16.52 -4.70 10.28
N GLN A 25 -17.08 -5.69 9.59
CA GLN A 25 -18.44 -6.14 9.82
C GLN A 25 -18.59 -6.80 11.19
N ASN A 26 -17.63 -7.64 11.58
CA ASN A 26 -17.54 -8.24 12.91
C ASN A 26 -17.43 -7.15 13.99
N ALA A 27 -16.58 -6.15 13.78
CA ALA A 27 -16.43 -5.03 14.70
C ALA A 27 -17.76 -4.29 14.92
N GLN A 28 -18.54 -4.05 13.86
CA GLN A 28 -19.87 -3.44 13.95
C GLN A 28 -20.88 -4.33 14.66
N MET A 29 -20.82 -5.65 14.44
CA MET A 29 -21.67 -6.62 15.12
C MET A 29 -21.38 -6.64 16.63
N PHE A 30 -20.10 -6.69 17.01
CA PHE A 30 -19.69 -6.70 18.41
C PHE A 30 -19.90 -5.35 19.10
N ALA A 31 -19.78 -4.23 18.39
CA ALA A 31 -20.02 -2.90 18.96
C ALA A 31 -21.47 -2.69 19.41
N GLN A 32 -22.43 -3.44 18.84
CA GLN A 32 -23.83 -3.44 19.29
C GLN A 32 -24.02 -4.10 20.65
N ASN A 33 -23.03 -4.86 21.14
CA ASN A 33 -23.07 -5.53 22.42
C ASN A 33 -22.12 -4.84 23.42
N PRO A 34 -22.62 -4.17 24.48
CA PRO A 34 -21.79 -3.36 25.38
C PRO A 34 -20.64 -4.11 26.04
N GLY A 35 -20.83 -5.41 26.33
CA GLY A 35 -19.80 -6.28 26.91
C GLY A 35 -18.70 -6.71 25.93
N MET A 36 -18.87 -6.46 24.63
CA MET A 36 -17.97 -6.94 23.56
C MET A 36 -17.13 -5.80 22.93
N GLN A 37 -17.13 -4.59 23.51
CA GLN A 37 -16.37 -3.46 22.98
C GLN A 37 -14.88 -3.76 22.76
N ALA A 38 -14.25 -4.50 23.68
CA ALA A 38 -12.84 -4.88 23.55
C ALA A 38 -12.59 -5.76 22.32
N ILE A 39 -13.55 -6.63 21.96
CA ILE A 39 -13.46 -7.48 20.77
C ILE A 39 -13.71 -6.63 19.52
N ALA A 40 -14.72 -5.75 19.54
CA ALA A 40 -14.98 -4.82 18.45
C ALA A 40 -13.76 -3.95 18.10
N GLN A 41 -12.98 -3.53 19.11
CA GLN A 41 -11.72 -2.79 18.90
C GLN A 41 -10.63 -3.67 18.27
N ARG A 42 -10.51 -4.93 18.68
CA ARG A 42 -9.55 -5.88 18.11
C ARG A 42 -9.84 -6.18 16.64
N GLU A 43 -11.10 -6.40 16.29
CA GLU A 43 -11.52 -6.62 14.90
C GLU A 43 -11.25 -5.37 14.05
N ASN A 44 -11.55 -4.16 14.55
CA ASN A 44 -11.18 -2.92 13.85
C ASN A 44 -9.66 -2.79 13.64
N PHE A 45 -8.86 -3.19 14.64
CA PHE A 45 -7.41 -3.17 14.53
C PHE A 45 -6.91 -4.18 13.49
N ALA A 46 -7.46 -5.40 13.47
CA ALA A 46 -7.18 -6.41 12.46
C ALA A 46 -7.54 -5.91 11.05
N ALA A 47 -8.71 -5.29 10.89
CA ALA A 47 -9.13 -4.67 9.64
C ALA A 47 -8.12 -3.64 9.13
N ASN A 48 -7.58 -2.80 10.02
CA ASN A 48 -6.58 -1.78 9.67
C ASN A 48 -5.23 -2.40 9.28
N GLN A 49 -4.79 -3.46 9.97
CA GLN A 49 -3.60 -4.21 9.57
C GLN A 49 -3.76 -4.83 8.17
N LEU A 50 -4.95 -5.34 7.85
CA LEU A 50 -5.24 -5.88 6.53
C LEU A 50 -5.25 -4.80 5.44
N GLN A 51 -5.65 -3.55 5.75
CA GLN A 51 -5.47 -2.42 4.82
C GLN A 51 -4.00 -2.06 4.59
N ASN A 52 -3.15 -2.22 5.61
CA ASN A 52 -1.71 -2.07 5.44
C ASN A 52 -1.14 -3.18 4.53
N CYS A 53 -1.62 -4.42 4.66
CA CYS A 53 -1.29 -5.51 3.73
C CYS A 53 -1.61 -5.12 2.26
N VAL A 54 -2.83 -4.63 2.00
CA VAL A 54 -3.23 -4.16 0.66
C VAL A 54 -2.29 -3.09 0.13
N SER A 55 -1.92 -2.13 0.98
CA SER A 55 -1.01 -1.04 0.63
C SER A 55 0.42 -1.53 0.38
N LEU A 56 0.87 -2.59 1.05
CA LEU A 56 2.16 -3.23 0.78
C LEU A 56 2.14 -3.98 -0.56
N CYS A 57 1.08 -4.74 -0.86
CA CYS A 57 0.93 -5.40 -2.16
C CYS A 57 1.02 -4.40 -3.32
N ASN A 58 0.33 -3.26 -3.22
CA ASN A 58 0.39 -2.19 -4.24
C ASN A 58 1.80 -1.60 -4.39
N ARG A 59 2.53 -1.40 -3.29
CA ARG A 59 3.92 -0.91 -3.34
C ARG A 59 4.86 -1.91 -3.98
N ILE A 60 4.70 -3.20 -3.68
CA ILE A 60 5.50 -4.26 -4.32
C ILE A 60 5.18 -4.32 -5.82
N GLU A 61 3.90 -4.27 -6.20
CA GLU A 61 3.47 -4.23 -7.61
C GLU A 61 4.11 -3.05 -8.37
N GLN A 62 4.06 -1.84 -7.80
CA GLN A 62 4.69 -0.66 -8.38
C GLN A 62 6.22 -0.80 -8.51
N SER A 63 6.89 -1.32 -7.48
CA SER A 63 8.34 -1.55 -7.52
C SER A 63 8.72 -2.56 -8.61
N LEU A 64 7.92 -3.62 -8.81
CA LEU A 64 8.16 -4.60 -9.87
C LEU A 64 7.95 -3.99 -11.26
N LEU A 65 6.91 -3.18 -11.44
CA LEU A 65 6.67 -2.46 -12.69
C LEU A 65 7.81 -1.47 -13.00
N GLN A 66 8.29 -0.73 -12.00
CA GLN A 66 9.44 0.20 -12.15
C GLN A 66 10.74 -0.54 -12.44
N THR A 67 10.98 -1.69 -11.81
CA THR A 67 12.17 -2.51 -12.06
C THR A 67 12.21 -3.03 -13.51
N ASN A 68 11.05 -3.39 -14.08
CA ASN A 68 10.99 -3.78 -15.49
C ASN A 68 11.15 -2.58 -16.45
N ALA A 69 10.81 -1.35 -16.02
CA ALA A 69 11.04 -0.13 -16.81
C ALA A 69 12.50 0.34 -16.78
N ALA A 70 13.27 -0.04 -15.76
CA ALA A 70 14.69 0.30 -15.60
C ALA A 70 15.66 -0.46 -16.54
N SER A 71 15.15 -1.26 -17.50
CA SER A 71 15.96 -1.80 -18.61
C SER A 71 16.16 -0.81 -19.77
N TYR A 72 15.77 0.45 -19.63
CA TYR A 72 16.18 1.54 -20.53
C TYR A 72 17.21 2.45 -19.86
N ASN A 73 18.48 2.14 -20.16
CA ASN A 73 19.67 2.98 -20.22
C ASN A 73 19.81 4.16 -19.21
N PRO A 74 20.62 4.03 -18.13
CA PRO A 74 20.76 5.05 -17.09
C PRO A 74 21.69 6.24 -17.45
N LEU A 75 21.86 6.60 -18.74
CA LEU A 75 22.86 7.60 -19.13
C LEU A 75 22.39 8.71 -20.09
N SER A 76 21.08 8.94 -20.21
CA SER A 76 20.60 10.06 -21.02
C SER A 76 19.26 10.62 -20.53
N SER A 77 19.28 11.30 -19.40
CA SER A 77 18.33 12.40 -19.20
C SER A 77 18.84 13.43 -18.19
N PHE A 78 19.47 14.45 -18.77
CA PHE A 78 19.36 15.88 -18.44
C PHE A 78 19.73 16.27 -16.99
N ASN A 79 20.87 16.91 -16.73
CA ASN A 79 21.40 18.09 -17.44
C ASN A 79 20.31 19.15 -17.68
N ASN A 80 19.59 19.54 -16.62
CA ASN A 80 18.93 20.85 -16.53
C ASN A 80 18.45 21.12 -15.08
N VAL A 81 19.36 21.48 -14.18
CA VAL A 81 18.96 22.20 -12.96
C VAL A 81 19.61 23.57 -13.01
N ASN A 82 18.94 24.47 -13.73
CA ASN A 82 19.10 25.91 -13.57
C ASN A 82 18.70 26.27 -12.12
N LEU A 83 19.69 26.55 -11.28
CA LEU A 83 19.48 26.98 -9.90
C LEU A 83 19.12 28.47 -9.88
N PRO A 84 17.94 28.88 -9.38
CA PRO A 84 17.69 30.29 -9.08
C PRO A 84 18.42 30.64 -7.78
N PHE A 85 19.67 31.10 -7.87
CA PHE A 85 20.31 31.77 -6.74
C PHE A 85 19.75 33.18 -6.64
N SER A 86 18.93 33.39 -5.61
CA SER A 86 18.45 34.68 -5.16
C SER A 86 19.60 35.66 -4.95
N ASN A 87 19.41 36.83 -5.54
CA ASN A 87 20.20 38.04 -5.41
C ASN A 87 20.25 38.53 -3.95
N PHE A 88 21.44 38.53 -3.35
CA PHE A 88 21.89 39.46 -2.31
C PHE A 88 23.31 39.84 -2.74
N GLY A 89 23.69 41.07 -3.06
CA GLY A 89 23.12 42.36 -2.69
C GLY A 89 24.13 43.09 -1.80
N ARG A 90 25.17 43.64 -2.45
CA ARG A 90 26.28 44.48 -1.93
C ARG A 90 27.47 43.77 -1.28
#